data_AF-A0A925VNE9-F1
#
_entry.id   AF-A0A925VNE9-F1
#
_cell.length_a   1.000
_cell.length_b   1.000
_cell.length_c   1.000
_cell.angle_alpha   90.00
_cell.angle_beta   90.00
_cell.angle_gamma   90.00
#
_symmetry.space_group_name_H-M   'P 1'
#
loop_
_entity.id
_entity.type
_entity.pdbx_description
1 polymer ?
#
loop_
_entity_poly.entity_id
_entity_poly.type
_entity_poly.pdbx_seq_one_letter_code
_entity_poly.pdbx_strand_id
1 'polypeptide(L)'
;MRILFTLLVLLATFAAQAQKFSAPELARWKLQAQRVNIVRDTYGVPHIYGKTDADAVFGLLYSQCEDDFDRVETNYLDAIGRLAEVEGETALYHDLRARLFMDTTRALAIYRKTPPEMKKLLDAFADGTNYYLATHPTVRPRLLRRFQPWMPLMFSEGSIGGNISVVSTER
;
A
#
# COMPACT_ATOMS: atom_id res chain seq x y z
N MET A 1 -21.36 38.79 -2.03
CA MET A 1 -22.03 37.50 -1.72
C MET A 1 -21.64 36.35 -2.67
N ARG A 2 -21.62 36.52 -3.99
CA ARG A 2 -21.22 35.44 -4.93
C ARG A 2 -19.81 34.89 -4.68
N ILE A 3 -18.80 35.76 -4.52
CA ILE A 3 -17.39 35.37 -4.28
C ILE A 3 -17.22 34.59 -2.96
N LEU A 4 -17.97 34.96 -1.91
CA LEU A 4 -17.94 34.28 -0.62
C LEU A 4 -18.53 32.86 -0.72
N PHE A 5 -19.57 32.69 -1.56
CA PHE A 5 -20.18 31.39 -1.83
C PHE A 5 -19.26 30.49 -2.67
N THR A 6 -18.54 31.07 -3.64
CA THR A 6 -17.55 30.32 -4.46
C THR A 6 -16.34 29.86 -3.63
N LEU A 7 -15.86 30.69 -2.70
CA LEU A 7 -14.81 30.33 -1.74
C LEU A 7 -15.26 29.22 -0.76
N LEU A 8 -16.52 29.24 -0.31
CA LEU A 8 -17.08 28.19 0.56
C LEU A 8 -17.23 26.84 -0.17
N VAL A 9 -17.60 26.85 -1.46
CA VAL A 9 -17.64 25.64 -2.29
C VAL A 9 -16.22 25.10 -2.56
N LEU A 10 -15.24 25.97 -2.80
CA LEU A 10 -13.82 25.59 -2.96
C LEU A 10 -13.20 25.02 -1.68
N LEU A 11 -13.53 25.57 -0.51
CA LEU A 11 -13.12 24.99 0.79
C LEU A 11 -13.83 23.67 1.11
N ALA A 12 -15.10 23.52 0.73
CA ALA A 12 -15.83 22.25 0.90
C ALA A 12 -15.29 21.14 -0.02
N THR A 13 -14.76 21.47 -1.19
CA THR A 13 -14.04 20.51 -2.05
C THR A 13 -12.62 20.20 -1.57
N PHE A 14 -12.01 21.07 -0.76
CA PHE A 14 -10.68 20.86 -0.19
C PHE A 14 -10.67 19.95 1.05
N ALA A 15 -11.84 19.65 1.61
CA ALA A 15 -12.03 18.44 2.39
C ALA A 15 -12.05 17.24 1.43
N ALA A 16 -10.96 17.05 0.68
CA ALA A 16 -10.60 15.77 0.12
C ALA A 16 -10.49 14.82 1.31
N GLN A 17 -11.61 14.20 1.64
CA GLN A 17 -11.67 13.17 2.65
C GLN A 17 -10.62 12.15 2.23
N ALA A 18 -9.55 12.01 3.01
CA ALA A 18 -8.78 10.79 3.00
C ALA A 18 -9.82 9.66 3.02
N GLN A 19 -9.88 8.87 1.94
CA GLN A 19 -11.02 7.99 1.66
C GLN A 19 -11.06 6.94 2.76
N LYS A 20 -11.85 7.22 3.80
CA LYS A 20 -12.04 6.34 4.94
C LYS A 20 -12.49 4.99 4.40
N PHE A 21 -12.05 3.92 5.05
CA PHE A 21 -12.51 2.58 4.72
C PHE A 21 -14.02 2.52 4.87
N SER A 22 -14.70 2.01 3.86
CA SER A 22 -16.16 1.91 3.84
C SER A 22 -16.62 0.76 4.76
N ALA A 23 -17.84 0.86 5.29
CA ALA A 23 -18.39 -0.19 6.14
C ALA A 23 -18.42 -1.59 5.46
N PRO A 24 -18.73 -1.72 4.15
CA PRO A 24 -18.65 -3.00 3.45
C PRO A 24 -17.23 -3.56 3.33
N GLU A 25 -16.21 -2.71 3.12
CA GLU A 25 -14.82 -3.12 3.11
C GLU A 25 -14.41 -3.68 4.48
N LEU A 26 -14.68 -2.94 5.55
CA LEU A 26 -14.37 -3.36 6.92
C LEU A 26 -15.06 -4.68 7.29
N ALA A 27 -16.33 -4.84 6.91
CA ALA A 27 -17.06 -6.09 7.13
C ALA A 27 -16.43 -7.27 6.38
N ARG A 28 -16.05 -7.08 5.11
CA ARG A 28 -15.37 -8.10 4.30
C ARG A 28 -14.02 -8.49 4.91
N TRP A 29 -13.19 -7.52 5.28
CA TRP A 29 -11.89 -7.78 5.88
C TRP A 29 -12.01 -8.48 7.22
N LYS A 30 -12.98 -8.10 8.06
CA LYS A 30 -13.26 -8.79 9.32
C LYS A 30 -13.63 -10.26 9.10
N LEU A 31 -14.44 -10.58 8.08
CA LEU A 31 -14.77 -11.96 7.72
C LEU A 31 -13.56 -12.73 7.16
N GLN A 32 -12.65 -12.05 6.44
CA GLN A 32 -11.40 -12.66 5.99
C GLN A 32 -10.46 -12.94 7.16
N ALA A 33 -10.26 -11.99 8.06
CA ALA A 33 -9.44 -12.14 9.26
C ALA A 33 -9.90 -13.34 10.13
N GLN A 34 -11.19 -13.61 10.24
CA GLN A 34 -11.73 -14.79 10.94
C GLN A 34 -11.30 -16.14 10.33
N ARG A 35 -10.84 -16.15 9.07
CA ARG A 35 -10.35 -17.34 8.37
C ARG A 35 -8.82 -17.48 8.43
N VAL A 36 -8.14 -16.53 9.06
CA VAL A 36 -6.69 -16.47 9.21
C VAL A 36 -6.32 -16.76 10.66
N ASN A 37 -5.38 -17.67 10.87
CA ASN A 37 -4.78 -17.93 12.16
C ASN A 37 -3.29 -17.60 12.10
N ILE A 38 -2.84 -16.67 12.94
CA ILE A 38 -1.43 -16.26 13.03
C ILE A 38 -0.92 -16.74 14.39
N VAL A 39 0.06 -17.64 14.38
CA VAL A 39 0.73 -18.14 15.59
C VAL A 39 2.17 -17.65 15.54
N ARG A 40 2.61 -16.92 16.56
CA ARG A 40 4.00 -16.48 16.67
C ARG A 40 4.78 -17.44 17.54
N ASP A 41 5.99 -17.79 17.11
CA ASP A 41 6.90 -18.61 17.91
C ASP A 41 7.58 -17.79 19.02
N THR A 42 8.54 -18.39 19.72
CA THR A 42 9.27 -17.74 20.82
C THR A 42 10.13 -16.55 20.36
N TYR A 43 10.46 -16.48 19.07
CA TYR A 43 11.22 -15.39 18.47
C TYR A 43 10.33 -14.34 17.79
N GLY A 44 9.01 -14.50 17.89
CA GLY A 44 8.03 -13.61 17.26
C GLY A 44 7.80 -13.91 15.78
N VAL A 45 8.35 -14.99 15.22
CA VAL A 45 8.19 -15.34 13.81
C VAL A 45 6.74 -15.78 13.54
N PRO A 46 6.02 -15.13 12.61
CA PRO A 46 4.62 -15.46 12.35
C PRO A 46 4.49 -16.71 11.46
N HIS A 47 3.81 -17.73 11.98
CA HIS A 47 3.28 -18.87 11.25
C HIS A 47 1.83 -18.58 10.86
N ILE A 48 1.58 -18.30 9.58
CA ILE A 48 0.29 -17.86 9.06
C ILE A 48 -0.43 -19.02 8.39
N TYR A 49 -1.65 -19.30 8.84
CA TYR A 49 -2.52 -20.33 8.28
C TYR A 49 -3.80 -19.68 7.76
N GLY A 50 -4.12 -19.93 6.49
CA GLY A 50 -5.37 -19.49 5.85
C GLY A 50 -6.09 -20.67 5.19
N LYS A 51 -7.41 -20.53 4.98
CA LYS A 51 -8.19 -21.55 4.23
C LYS A 51 -7.94 -21.49 2.73
N THR A 52 -7.39 -20.38 2.25
CA THR A 52 -7.05 -20.10 0.85
C THR A 52 -5.73 -19.34 0.79
N ASP A 53 -5.09 -19.33 -0.37
CA ASP A 53 -3.86 -18.54 -0.58
C ASP A 53 -4.07 -17.05 -0.32
N ALA A 54 -5.25 -16.53 -0.68
CA ALA A 54 -5.63 -15.14 -0.40
C ALA A 54 -5.74 -14.88 1.12
N ASP A 55 -6.23 -15.84 1.90
CA ASP A 55 -6.26 -15.73 3.37
C ASP A 55 -4.84 -15.71 3.94
N ALA A 56 -3.93 -16.54 3.42
CA ALA A 56 -2.52 -16.54 3.82
C ALA A 56 -1.81 -15.22 3.47
N VAL A 57 -2.01 -14.68 2.26
CA VAL A 57 -1.45 -13.38 1.84
C VAL A 57 -1.99 -12.23 2.70
N PHE A 58 -3.28 -12.24 3.03
CA PHE A 58 -3.86 -11.26 3.95
C PHE A 58 -3.16 -11.30 5.31
N GLY A 59 -3.00 -12.49 5.89
CA GLY A 59 -2.33 -12.67 7.18
C GLY A 59 -0.85 -12.29 7.14
N LEU A 60 -0.17 -12.56 6.02
CA LEU A 60 1.22 -12.17 5.80
C LEU A 60 1.41 -10.67 5.91
N LEU A 61 0.63 -9.89 5.16
CA LEU A 61 0.79 -8.44 5.15
C LEU A 61 0.29 -7.79 6.44
N TYR A 62 -0.74 -8.35 7.05
CA TYR A 62 -1.15 -7.93 8.39
C TYR A 62 0.00 -8.14 9.40
N SER A 63 0.64 -9.31 9.41
CA SER A 63 1.76 -9.61 10.32
C SER A 63 2.98 -8.72 10.07
N GLN A 64 3.31 -8.45 8.80
CA GLN A 64 4.40 -7.51 8.46
C GLN A 64 4.13 -6.10 8.97
N CYS A 65 2.87 -5.65 8.92
CA CYS A 65 2.52 -4.34 9.46
C CYS A 65 2.54 -4.31 10.99
N GLU A 66 2.17 -5.41 11.66
CA GLU A 66 2.35 -5.54 13.11
C GLU A 66 3.82 -5.41 13.52
N ASP A 67 4.73 -5.96 12.70
CA ASP A 67 6.17 -5.98 13.00
C ASP A 67 6.83 -4.63 12.75
N ASP A 68 6.61 -4.02 11.58
CA ASP A 68 7.24 -2.75 11.19
C ASP A 68 6.45 -2.04 10.07
N PHE A 69 5.30 -1.47 10.43
CA PHE A 69 4.50 -0.69 9.48
C PHE A 69 5.30 0.48 8.84
N ASP A 70 6.15 1.15 9.62
CA ASP A 70 6.94 2.28 9.13
C ASP A 70 7.86 1.85 7.97
N ARG A 71 8.48 0.67 8.07
CA ARG A 71 9.25 0.08 6.95
C ARG A 71 8.37 -0.29 5.77
N VAL A 72 7.21 -0.92 6.00
CA VAL A 72 6.26 -1.24 4.93
C VAL A 72 5.88 0.03 4.16
N GLU A 73 5.48 1.09 4.86
CA GLU A 73 5.15 2.37 4.23
C GLU A 73 6.35 2.96 3.48
N THR A 74 7.53 2.98 4.10
CA THR A 74 8.76 3.50 3.48
C THR A 74 9.07 2.82 2.16
N ASN A 75 9.00 1.49 2.12
CA ASN A 75 9.26 0.71 0.91
C ASN A 75 8.31 1.09 -0.23
N TYR A 76 7.03 1.31 0.06
CA TYR A 76 6.07 1.71 -0.96
C TYR A 76 6.19 3.18 -1.35
N LEU A 77 6.60 4.07 -0.45
CA LEU A 77 6.92 5.46 -0.78
C LEU A 77 8.14 5.56 -1.69
N ASP A 78 9.17 4.76 -1.43
CA ASP A 78 10.32 4.58 -2.33
C ASP A 78 9.84 4.10 -3.70
N ALA A 79 9.13 2.97 -3.74
CA ALA A 79 8.73 2.33 -4.97
C ALA A 79 7.89 3.21 -5.89
N ILE A 80 6.99 4.03 -5.33
CA ILE A 80 6.15 4.96 -6.10
C ILE A 80 6.78 6.35 -6.28
N GLY A 81 8.01 6.54 -5.78
CA GLY A 81 8.78 7.78 -5.83
C GLY A 81 8.06 8.95 -5.16
N ARG A 82 7.68 8.80 -3.89
CA ARG A 82 7.03 9.83 -3.07
C ARG A 82 7.75 10.03 -1.72
N LEU A 83 9.02 9.67 -1.61
CA LEU A 83 9.79 9.88 -0.38
C LEU A 83 10.00 11.36 -0.08
N ALA A 84 10.14 12.22 -1.10
CA ALA A 84 10.34 13.66 -0.88
C ALA A 84 9.18 14.33 -0.15
N GLU A 85 7.98 13.75 -0.20
CA GLU A 85 6.81 14.24 0.54
C GLU A 85 6.91 14.02 2.04
N VAL A 86 7.77 13.10 2.50
CA VAL A 86 7.93 12.75 3.92
C VAL A 86 9.36 12.99 4.45
N GLU A 87 10.37 12.99 3.58
CA GLU A 87 11.79 13.18 3.94
C GLU A 87 12.35 14.53 3.47
N GLY A 88 11.61 15.27 2.64
CA GLY A 88 11.98 16.59 2.17
C GLY A 88 12.76 16.60 0.85
N GLU A 89 13.25 17.79 0.49
CA GLU A 89 13.78 18.10 -0.85
C GLU A 89 14.96 17.22 -1.29
N THR A 90 15.76 16.72 -0.33
CA THR A 90 16.91 15.86 -0.61
C THR A 90 16.54 14.55 -1.30
N ALA A 91 15.29 14.10 -1.19
CA ALA A 91 14.80 12.89 -1.86
C ALA A 91 14.22 13.13 -3.27
N LEU A 92 14.18 14.37 -3.80
CA LEU A 92 13.58 14.65 -5.11
C LEU A 92 14.24 13.87 -6.27
N TYR A 93 15.58 13.81 -6.31
CA TYR A 93 16.29 13.05 -7.34
C TYR A 93 16.16 11.54 -7.14
N HIS A 94 15.90 11.09 -5.92
CA HIS A 94 15.57 9.70 -5.66
C HIS A 94 14.20 9.36 -6.23
N ASP A 95 13.18 10.17 -5.91
CA ASP A 95 11.83 10.02 -6.44
C ASP A 95 11.78 10.08 -7.97
N LEU A 96 12.57 10.97 -8.59
CA LEU A 96 12.70 11.02 -10.05
C LEU A 96 13.20 9.69 -10.63
N ARG A 97 14.29 9.14 -10.07
CA ARG A 97 14.87 7.87 -10.56
C ARG A 97 13.94 6.69 -10.30
N ALA A 98 13.30 6.65 -9.13
CA ALA A 98 12.27 5.67 -8.80
C ALA A 98 11.15 5.68 -9.84
N ARG A 99 10.61 6.85 -10.21
CA ARG A 99 9.53 6.98 -11.21
C ARG A 99 9.97 6.69 -12.64
N LEU A 100 11.25 6.90 -12.98
CA LEU A 100 11.79 6.53 -14.29
C LEU A 100 11.92 5.02 -14.47
N PHE A 101 12.18 4.30 -13.38
CA PHE A 101 12.36 2.84 -13.40
C PHE A 101 11.06 2.07 -13.08
N MET A 102 10.38 2.45 -11.99
CA MET A 102 9.18 1.80 -11.45
C MET A 102 7.92 2.56 -11.88
N ASP A 103 7.31 2.12 -12.98
CA ASP A 103 6.12 2.77 -13.55
C ASP A 103 4.81 2.27 -12.90
N THR A 104 4.23 3.11 -12.05
CA THR A 104 2.91 2.86 -11.43
C THR A 104 1.78 2.66 -12.44
N THR A 105 1.85 3.31 -13.60
CA THR A 105 0.85 3.18 -14.67
C THR A 105 0.92 1.79 -15.28
N ARG A 106 2.14 1.28 -15.48
CA ARG A 106 2.38 -0.10 -15.90
C ARG A 106 1.91 -1.10 -14.86
N ALA A 107 2.23 -0.89 -13.57
CA ALA A 107 1.76 -1.78 -12.50
C ALA A 107 0.21 -1.85 -12.46
N LEU A 108 -0.46 -0.72 -12.56
CA LEU A 108 -1.93 -0.67 -12.64
C LEU A 108 -2.47 -1.35 -13.92
N ALA A 109 -1.81 -1.15 -15.06
CA ALA A 109 -2.19 -1.81 -16.31
C ALA A 109 -2.01 -3.33 -16.25
N ILE A 110 -0.96 -3.82 -15.58
CA ILE A 110 -0.74 -5.24 -15.31
C ILE A 110 -1.87 -5.76 -14.42
N TYR A 111 -2.14 -5.12 -13.27
CA TYR A 111 -3.22 -5.50 -12.35
C TYR A 111 -4.59 -5.62 -13.06
N ARG A 112 -4.88 -4.69 -13.99
CA ARG A 112 -6.13 -4.72 -14.77
C ARG A 112 -6.24 -5.93 -15.71
N LYS A 113 -5.10 -6.45 -16.20
CA LYS A 113 -5.01 -7.61 -17.10
C LYS A 113 -4.75 -8.92 -16.34
N THR A 114 -4.46 -8.85 -15.04
CA THR A 114 -4.16 -10.01 -14.21
C THR A 114 -5.36 -10.97 -14.14
N PRO A 115 -5.14 -12.30 -14.29
CA PRO A 115 -6.19 -13.29 -14.16
C PRO A 115 -6.91 -13.21 -12.80
N PRO A 116 -8.21 -13.54 -12.72
CA PRO A 116 -8.99 -13.40 -11.49
C PRO A 116 -8.36 -14.03 -10.25
N GLU A 117 -7.77 -15.22 -10.37
CA GLU A 117 -7.14 -15.92 -9.24
C GLU A 117 -5.94 -15.17 -8.67
N MET A 118 -5.06 -14.66 -9.52
CA MET A 118 -3.93 -13.83 -9.08
C MET A 118 -4.40 -12.48 -8.53
N LYS A 119 -5.48 -11.93 -9.10
CA LYS A 119 -6.08 -10.68 -8.61
C LYS A 119 -6.57 -10.80 -7.16
N LYS A 120 -7.10 -11.96 -6.76
CA LYS A 120 -7.47 -12.23 -5.36
C LYS A 120 -6.29 -12.12 -4.40
N LEU A 121 -5.09 -12.54 -4.81
CA LEU A 121 -3.88 -12.42 -3.98
C LEU A 121 -3.45 -10.96 -3.84
N LEU A 122 -3.49 -10.22 -4.94
CA LEU A 122 -3.19 -8.78 -4.98
C LEU A 122 -4.20 -7.95 -4.17
N ASP A 123 -5.47 -8.31 -4.23
CA ASP A 123 -6.53 -7.71 -3.41
C ASP A 123 -6.32 -8.06 -1.93
N ALA A 124 -6.01 -9.32 -1.60
CA ALA A 124 -5.73 -9.75 -0.24
C ALA A 124 -4.51 -9.06 0.38
N PHE A 125 -3.47 -8.80 -0.41
CA PHE A 125 -2.31 -8.00 0.00
C PHE A 125 -2.78 -6.62 0.51
N ALA A 126 -3.57 -5.91 -0.30
CA ALA A 126 -4.00 -4.57 0.05
C ALA A 126 -5.00 -4.59 1.21
N ASP A 127 -5.89 -5.58 1.21
CA ASP A 127 -6.88 -5.79 2.26
C ASP A 127 -6.21 -6.07 3.62
N GLY A 128 -5.14 -6.86 3.67
CA GLY A 128 -4.39 -7.16 4.91
C GLY A 128 -3.75 -5.91 5.53
N THR A 129 -3.03 -5.12 4.73
CA THR A 129 -2.43 -3.85 5.17
C THR A 129 -3.50 -2.83 5.57
N ASN A 130 -4.56 -2.68 4.78
CA ASN A 130 -5.62 -1.72 5.08
C ASN A 130 -6.44 -2.14 6.31
N TYR A 131 -6.62 -3.44 6.54
CA TYR A 131 -7.26 -3.95 7.75
C TYR A 131 -6.43 -3.64 8.98
N TYR A 132 -5.11 -3.84 8.92
CA TYR A 132 -4.19 -3.44 10.00
C TYR A 132 -4.35 -1.95 10.34
N LEU A 133 -4.32 -1.07 9.34
CA LEU A 133 -4.53 0.37 9.53
C LEU A 133 -5.91 0.71 10.12
N ALA A 134 -6.95 -0.06 9.76
CA ALA A 134 -8.29 0.14 10.30
C ALA A 134 -8.42 -0.29 11.77
N THR A 135 -7.69 -1.33 12.19
CA THR A 135 -7.76 -1.88 13.55
C THR A 135 -6.73 -1.29 14.51
N HIS A 136 -5.69 -0.61 14.00
CA HIS A 136 -4.64 0.03 14.80
C HIS A 136 -4.66 1.56 14.62
N PRO A 137 -5.67 2.28 15.16
CA PRO A 137 -5.80 3.72 14.98
C PRO A 137 -4.67 4.54 15.63
N THR A 138 -3.83 3.92 16.46
CA THR A 138 -2.63 4.52 17.04
C THR A 138 -1.48 4.62 16.05
N VAL A 139 -1.47 3.79 15.01
CA VAL A 139 -0.48 3.85 13.92
C VAL A 139 -0.74 5.12 13.11
N ARG A 140 0.33 5.86 12.82
CA ARG A 140 0.25 7.13 12.10
C ARG A 140 1.02 7.05 10.79
N PRO A 141 0.35 6.69 9.67
CA PRO A 141 0.99 6.72 8.36
C PRO A 141 1.54 8.10 8.07
N ARG A 142 2.79 8.17 7.60
CA ARG A 142 3.43 9.40 7.15
C ARG A 142 2.72 9.98 5.93
N LEU A 143 2.23 9.12 5.02
CA LEU A 143 1.54 9.53 3.80
C LEU A 143 0.50 8.50 3.31
N LEU A 144 0.81 7.20 3.34
CA LEU A 144 -0.01 6.14 2.75
C LEU A 144 -1.10 5.67 3.71
N ARG A 145 -2.27 6.32 3.63
CA ARG A 145 -3.46 5.93 4.40
C ARG A 145 -4.28 4.80 3.80
N ARG A 146 -3.97 4.40 2.56
CA ARG A 146 -4.62 3.28 1.85
C ARG A 146 -3.64 2.65 0.88
N PHE A 147 -3.44 1.36 1.01
CA PHE A 147 -2.69 0.52 0.10
C PHE A 147 -3.60 0.03 -1.02
N GLN A 148 -3.05 -0.08 -2.22
CA GLN A 148 -3.78 -0.45 -3.43
C GLN A 148 -3.33 -1.83 -3.92
N PRO A 149 -4.22 -2.62 -4.54
CA PRO A 149 -3.92 -4.00 -4.91
C PRO A 149 -2.87 -4.12 -6.02
N TRP A 150 -2.62 -3.07 -6.80
CA TRP A 150 -1.55 -3.07 -7.80
C TRP A 150 -0.16 -2.82 -7.20
N MET A 151 -0.06 -2.32 -5.96
CA MET A 151 1.21 -1.93 -5.35
C MET A 151 2.25 -3.06 -5.29
N PRO A 152 1.92 -4.34 -4.99
CA PRO A 152 2.89 -5.43 -5.00
C PRO A 152 3.63 -5.58 -6.33
N LEU A 153 3.00 -5.19 -7.44
CA LEU A 153 3.59 -5.28 -8.78
C LEU A 153 4.69 -4.24 -9.02
N MET A 154 4.92 -3.32 -8.08
CA MET A 154 6.07 -2.42 -8.09
C MET A 154 7.38 -3.16 -7.76
N PHE A 155 7.31 -4.35 -7.16
CA PHE A 155 8.45 -5.16 -6.74
C PHE A 155 8.63 -6.41 -7.62
N SER A 156 8.72 -6.23 -8.94
CA SER A 156 8.85 -7.36 -9.89
C SER A 156 10.29 -7.88 -10.04
N GLU A 157 11.29 -7.17 -9.54
CA GLU A 157 12.71 -7.54 -9.62
C GLU A 157 13.09 -8.40 -8.40
N GLY A 158 13.17 -9.73 -8.58
CA GLY A 158 13.25 -10.74 -7.51
C GLY A 158 14.55 -10.81 -6.71
N SER A 159 15.36 -9.76 -6.61
CA SER A 159 16.63 -9.80 -5.87
C SER A 159 16.74 -8.73 -4.78
N ILE A 160 16.81 -7.42 -5.12
CA ILE A 160 17.06 -6.33 -4.13
C ILE A 160 16.29 -5.04 -4.51
N GLY A 161 15.27 -5.14 -5.36
CA GLY A 161 14.72 -3.97 -6.07
C GLY A 161 15.65 -3.53 -7.21
N GLY A 162 15.10 -2.79 -8.18
CA GLY A 162 15.89 -2.31 -9.31
C GLY A 162 16.96 -1.32 -8.86
N ASN A 163 18.17 -1.42 -9.41
CA ASN A 163 19.20 -0.42 -9.13
C ASN A 163 18.81 0.93 -9.77
N ILE A 164 18.28 1.83 -8.95
CA ILE A 164 17.96 3.21 -9.33
C ILE A 164 19.10 4.19 -9.00
N SER A 165 20.27 3.71 -8.54
CA SER A 165 21.43 4.57 -8.28
C SER A 165 21.91 5.25 -9.57
N VAL A 166 21.71 4.57 -10.70
CA VAL A 166 21.96 5.02 -12.07
C VAL A 166 20.74 4.65 -12.92
N VAL A 167 20.29 5.54 -13.79
CA VAL A 167 19.18 5.25 -14.72
C VAL A 167 19.70 5.47 -16.13
N SER A 168 19.73 4.41 -16.95
CA SER A 168 20.10 4.53 -18.37
C SER A 168 19.08 5.43 -19.08
N THR A 169 19.58 6.42 -19.82
CA THR A 169 18.75 7.26 -20.70
C THR A 169 18.58 6.66 -22.10
N GLU A 170 19.33 5.60 -22.41
CA GLU A 170 19.22 4.85 -23.65
C GLU A 170 18.08 3.84 -23.50
N ARG A 171 17.05 3.97 -24.35
CA ARG A 171 15.89 3.07 -24.42
C ARG A 171 16.03 2.08 -25.57
#